data_AF-A0A3A1RC32-F1
#
_entry.id   AF-A0A3A1RC32-F1
#
_cell.length_a   1.000
_cell.length_b   1.000
_cell.length_c   1.000
_cell.angle_alpha   90.00
_cell.angle_beta   90.00
_cell.angle_gamma   90.00
#
_symmetry.space_group_name_H-M   'P 1'
#
loop_
_entity.id
_entity.type
_entity.pdbx_description
1 polymer ?
#
loop_
_entity_poly.entity_id
_entity_poly.type
_entity_poly.pdbx_seq_one_letter_code
_entity_poly.pdbx_strand_id
1 'polypeptide(L)'
;MAAVYFLLLAGGSILSYTLGETLEQWTAFLFQSLLFIVVCLLIYSAIRSQRIIITEKQFILKVIGMTRHRIDFEYVHQIRKGKMSGSPIMEVIAKKGPFSKVCPVPFLPFSKSWDELLLTFEEKCGSEVIGNMELTRRKGELRTWRES
;
A
#
# COMPACT_ATOMS: atom_id res chain seq x y z
N MET A 1 -14.34 0.18 -11.10
CA MET A 1 -14.57 1.63 -11.02
C MET A 1 -15.84 2.05 -11.73
N ALA A 2 -16.07 1.71 -13.01
CA ALA A 2 -17.30 2.06 -13.73
C ALA A 2 -18.59 1.56 -13.05
N ALA A 3 -18.64 0.30 -12.60
CA ALA A 3 -19.80 -0.24 -11.89
C ALA A 3 -20.08 0.47 -10.54
N VAL A 4 -19.02 0.88 -9.82
CA VAL A 4 -19.15 1.64 -8.56
C VAL A 4 -19.67 3.04 -8.83
N TYR A 5 -19.25 3.65 -9.93
CA TYR A 5 -19.77 4.95 -10.37
C TYR A 5 -21.25 4.87 -10.72
N PHE A 6 -21.67 3.87 -11.50
CA PHE A 6 -23.08 3.65 -11.83
C PHE A 6 -23.93 3.40 -10.58
N LEU A 7 -23.42 2.65 -9.60
CA LEU A 7 -24.10 2.45 -8.31
C LEU A 7 -24.22 3.75 -7.50
N LEU A 8 -23.17 4.58 -7.46
CA LEU A 8 -23.20 5.88 -6.80
C LEU A 8 -24.17 6.85 -7.48
N LEU A 9 -24.19 6.87 -8.82
CA LEU A 9 -25.10 7.69 -9.62
C LEU A 9 -26.55 7.27 -9.45
N ALA A 10 -26.83 5.97 -9.56
CA ALA A 10 -28.18 5.44 -9.39
C ALA A 10 -28.67 5.62 -7.95
N GLY A 11 -27.84 5.28 -6.97
CA GLY A 11 -28.15 5.46 -5.55
C GLY A 11 -28.36 6.92 -5.17
N GLY A 12 -27.45 7.81 -5.59
CA GLY A 12 -27.55 9.25 -5.32
C GLY A 12 -28.76 9.89 -5.99
N SER A 13 -29.10 9.47 -7.21
CA SER A 13 -30.29 9.98 -7.92
C SER A 13 -31.59 9.52 -7.28
N ILE A 14 -31.67 8.27 -6.81
CA ILE A 14 -32.83 7.77 -6.05
C ILE A 14 -32.97 8.51 -4.73
N LEU A 15 -31.87 8.71 -3.99
CA LEU A 15 -31.89 9.41 -2.71
C LEU A 15 -32.34 10.87 -2.87
N SER A 16 -31.79 11.57 -3.85
CA SER A 16 -32.12 12.97 -4.17
C SER A 16 -33.59 13.14 -4.58
N TYR A 17 -34.13 12.17 -5.34
CA TYR A 17 -35.55 12.11 -5.66
C TYR A 17 -36.43 11.90 -4.41
N THR A 18 -36.03 11.01 -3.48
CA THR A 18 -36.78 10.78 -2.24
C THR A 18 -36.74 11.94 -1.25
N LEU A 19 -35.66 12.74 -1.28
CA LEU A 19 -35.45 13.88 -0.40
C LEU A 19 -36.00 15.20 -0.98
N GLY A 20 -36.45 15.20 -2.24
CA GLY A 20 -36.96 16.40 -2.92
C GLY A 20 -35.91 17.49 -3.06
N GLU A 21 -34.64 17.12 -3.22
CA GLU A 21 -33.52 18.05 -3.28
C GLU A 21 -33.57 18.95 -4.52
N THR A 22 -33.00 20.13 -4.37
CA THR A 22 -32.87 21.09 -5.47
C THR A 22 -31.81 20.66 -6.48
N LEU A 23 -31.93 21.15 -7.72
CA LEU A 23 -31.02 20.82 -8.82
C LEU A 23 -29.55 21.22 -8.50
N GLU A 24 -29.36 22.27 -7.70
CA GLU A 24 -28.04 22.69 -7.19
C GLU A 24 -27.41 21.67 -6.22
N GLN A 25 -28.21 21.08 -5.33
CA GLN A 25 -27.72 20.06 -4.38
C GLN A 25 -27.34 18.75 -5.11
N TRP A 26 -28.13 18.35 -6.10
CA TRP A 26 -27.84 17.18 -6.93
C TRP A 26 -26.56 17.35 -7.77
N THR A 27 -26.38 18.53 -8.37
CA THR A 27 -25.16 18.83 -9.14
C THR A 27 -23.91 18.91 -8.26
N ALA A 28 -24.02 19.46 -7.04
CA ALA A 28 -22.93 19.44 -6.07
C ALA A 28 -22.54 18.01 -5.64
N PHE A 29 -23.53 17.14 -5.38
CA PHE A 29 -23.29 15.73 -5.07
C PHE A 29 -22.57 14.99 -6.21
N LEU A 30 -22.99 15.22 -7.46
CA LEU A 30 -22.33 14.64 -8.63
C LEU A 30 -20.88 15.10 -8.77
N PHE A 31 -20.64 16.40 -8.61
CA PHE A 31 -19.29 16.95 -8.69
C PHE A 31 -18.37 16.35 -7.63
N GLN A 32 -18.86 16.24 -6.39
CA GLN A 32 -18.10 15.65 -5.29
C GLN A 32 -17.84 14.14 -5.50
N SER A 33 -18.83 13.42 -6.03
CA SER A 33 -18.68 12.00 -6.40
C SER A 33 -17.67 11.79 -7.53
N LEU A 34 -17.68 12.67 -8.53
CA LEU A 34 -16.72 12.63 -9.62
C LEU A 34 -15.30 12.94 -9.12
N LEU A 35 -15.14 13.95 -8.27
CA LEU A 35 -13.85 14.29 -7.65
C LEU A 35 -13.31 13.12 -6.82
N PHE A 36 -14.16 12.45 -6.04
CA PHE A 36 -13.79 11.25 -5.30
C PHE A 36 -13.25 10.15 -6.22
N ILE A 37 -13.91 9.90 -7.36
CA ILE A 37 -13.48 8.89 -8.33
C ILE A 37 -12.13 9.26 -8.96
N VAL A 38 -11.92 10.53 -9.29
CA VAL A 38 -10.64 11.01 -9.80
C VAL A 38 -9.54 10.72 -8.78
N VAL A 39 -9.76 11.05 -7.50
CA VAL A 39 -8.80 10.75 -6.43
C VAL A 39 -8.54 9.25 -6.33
N CYS A 40 -9.57 8.41 -6.35
CA CYS A 40 -9.39 6.96 -6.32
C CYS A 40 -8.63 6.42 -7.54
N LEU A 41 -8.86 6.98 -8.74
CA LEU A 41 -8.12 6.62 -9.95
C LEU A 41 -6.65 7.03 -9.84
N LEU A 42 -6.35 8.20 -9.28
CA LEU A 42 -4.98 8.63 -9.02
C LEU A 42 -4.28 7.70 -8.03
N ILE A 43 -4.93 7.34 -6.92
CA ILE A 43 -4.40 6.38 -5.94
C ILE A 43 -4.19 5.00 -6.60
N TYR A 44 -5.16 4.52 -7.36
CA TYR A 44 -5.04 3.25 -8.07
C TYR A 44 -3.87 3.26 -9.07
N SER A 45 -3.72 4.35 -9.83
CA SER A 45 -2.60 4.55 -10.75
C SER A 45 -1.27 4.58 -9.99
N ALA A 46 -1.21 5.29 -8.85
CA ALA A 46 -0.04 5.33 -7.99
C ALA A 46 0.37 3.92 -7.51
N ILE A 47 -0.58 3.12 -7.04
CA ILE A 47 -0.35 1.72 -6.62
C ILE A 47 0.10 0.86 -7.80
N ARG A 48 -0.55 0.98 -8.95
CA ARG A 48 -0.21 0.21 -10.16
C ARG A 48 1.15 0.60 -10.74
N SER A 49 1.58 1.84 -10.56
CA SER A 49 2.87 2.36 -11.01
C SER A 49 4.05 1.90 -10.15
N GLN A 50 3.79 1.25 -9.01
CA GLN A 50 4.85 0.76 -8.15
C GLN A 50 5.66 -0.31 -8.86
N ARG A 51 6.98 -0.22 -8.76
CA ARG A 51 7.91 -1.18 -9.34
C ARG A 51 8.99 -1.53 -8.33
N ILE A 52 9.27 -2.82 -8.20
CA ILE A 52 10.45 -3.30 -7.50
C ILE A 52 11.53 -3.56 -8.54
N ILE A 53 12.72 -3.04 -8.31
CA ILE A 53 13.91 -3.32 -9.10
C ILE A 53 14.89 -4.00 -8.15
N ILE A 54 15.19 -5.26 -8.45
CA ILE A 54 16.21 -6.02 -7.74
C ILE A 54 17.46 -6.01 -8.60
N THR A 55 18.56 -5.56 -8.00
CA THR A 55 19.92 -5.62 -8.58
C THR A 55 20.79 -6.52 -7.72
N GLU A 56 22.01 -6.84 -8.15
CA GLU A 56 22.87 -7.78 -7.41
C GLU A 56 23.14 -7.36 -5.96
N LYS A 57 23.26 -6.05 -5.70
CA LYS A 57 23.61 -5.50 -4.38
C LYS A 57 22.46 -4.79 -3.68
N GLN A 58 21.39 -4.45 -4.41
CA GLN A 58 20.38 -3.52 -3.92
C GLN A 58 18.96 -3.90 -4.30
N PHE A 59 18.06 -3.60 -3.39
CA PHE A 59 16.62 -3.62 -3.55
C PHE A 59 16.10 -2.17 -3.65
N ILE A 60 15.39 -1.85 -4.73
CA ILE A 60 14.86 -0.51 -4.99
C ILE A 60 13.35 -0.59 -5.22
N LEU A 61 12.59 0.09 -4.37
CA LEU A 61 11.15 0.32 -4.56
C LEU A 61 10.93 1.70 -5.16
N LYS A 62 10.35 1.74 -6.37
CA LYS A 62 9.91 2.97 -7.05
C LYS A 62 8.39 3.10 -7.02
N VAL A 63 7.90 4.33 -6.87
CA VAL A 63 6.48 4.70 -6.94
C VAL A 63 6.36 5.91 -7.86
N ILE A 64 5.55 5.83 -8.91
CA ILE A 64 5.38 6.90 -9.91
C ILE A 64 6.75 7.40 -10.44
N GLY A 65 7.67 6.46 -10.72
CA GLY A 65 9.02 6.79 -11.20
C GLY A 65 9.99 7.34 -10.15
N MET A 66 9.52 7.76 -8.97
CA MET A 66 10.37 8.22 -7.86
C MET A 66 10.85 7.06 -7.01
N THR A 67 12.10 7.11 -6.56
CA THR A 67 12.67 6.11 -5.65
C THR A 67 12.16 6.35 -4.23
N ARG A 68 11.32 5.44 -3.72
CA ARG A 68 10.77 5.51 -2.36
C ARG A 68 11.70 4.86 -1.34
N HIS A 69 12.19 3.67 -1.66
CA HIS A 69 13.14 2.94 -0.82
C HIS A 69 14.28 2.41 -1.68
N ARG A 70 15.49 2.55 -1.16
CA ARG A 70 16.71 1.92 -1.68
C ARG A 70 17.37 1.26 -0.48
N ILE A 71 17.59 -0.04 -0.58
CA ILE A 71 18.11 -0.88 0.49
C ILE A 71 19.23 -1.71 -0.09
N ASP A 72 20.43 -1.62 0.46
CA ASP A 72 21.52 -2.51 0.09
C ASP A 72 21.39 -3.80 0.89
N PHE A 73 21.55 -4.96 0.23
CA PHE A 73 21.35 -6.27 0.87
C PHE A 73 22.31 -6.49 2.05
N GLU A 74 23.52 -5.94 1.99
CA GLU A 74 24.52 -5.98 3.06
C GLU A 74 24.04 -5.35 4.38
N TYR A 75 23.06 -4.45 4.32
CA TYR A 75 22.50 -3.80 5.51
C TYR A 75 21.19 -4.41 5.96
N VAL A 76 20.65 -5.42 5.27
CA VAL A 76 19.41 -6.06 5.68
C VAL A 76 19.69 -6.94 6.89
N HIS A 77 19.09 -6.58 8.02
CA HIS A 77 19.28 -7.30 9.28
C HIS A 77 18.16 -8.30 9.52
N GLN A 78 16.92 -7.91 9.24
CA GLN A 78 15.77 -8.79 9.42
C GLN A 78 14.62 -8.44 8.48
N ILE A 79 13.89 -9.45 8.03
CA ILE A 79 12.64 -9.31 7.29
C ILE A 79 11.48 -9.85 8.13
N ARG A 80 10.37 -9.10 8.21
CA ARG A 80 9.17 -9.47 8.98
C ARG A 80 7.89 -9.24 8.18
N LYS A 81 6.79 -9.88 8.58
CA LYS A 81 5.46 -9.63 8.00
C LYS A 81 4.70 -8.61 8.85
N GLY A 82 4.44 -7.45 8.28
CA GLY A 82 3.71 -6.36 8.93
C GLY A 82 2.29 -6.17 8.38
N LYS A 83 1.63 -5.11 8.83
CA LYS A 83 0.37 -4.60 8.26
C LYS A 83 0.40 -3.09 8.11
N MET A 84 -0.03 -2.60 6.96
CA MET A 84 -0.26 -1.17 6.71
C MET A 84 -1.71 -0.98 6.28
N SER A 85 -2.47 -0.20 7.05
CA SER A 85 -3.89 0.09 6.77
C SER A 85 -4.76 -1.15 6.54
N GLY A 86 -4.45 -2.26 7.22
CA GLY A 86 -5.17 -3.54 7.11
C GLY A 86 -4.66 -4.48 6.01
N SER A 87 -3.81 -4.01 5.10
CA SER A 87 -3.17 -4.86 4.07
C SER A 87 -1.86 -5.47 4.60
N PRO A 88 -1.55 -6.72 4.24
CA PRO A 88 -0.26 -7.34 4.59
C PRO A 88 0.89 -6.60 3.88
N ILE A 89 2.00 -6.43 4.59
CA ILE A 89 3.23 -5.87 4.05
C ILE A 89 4.43 -6.70 4.51
N MET A 90 5.56 -6.57 3.83
CA MET A 90 6.85 -7.05 4.29
C MET A 90 7.65 -5.86 4.83
N GLU A 91 8.17 -5.98 6.04
CA GLU A 91 9.00 -4.95 6.66
C GLU A 91 10.45 -5.40 6.57
N VAL A 92 11.23 -4.68 5.77
CA VAL A 92 12.67 -4.89 5.65
C VAL A 92 13.37 -3.96 6.63
N ILE A 93 14.00 -4.53 7.66
CA ILE A 93 14.74 -3.80 8.68
C ILE A 93 16.20 -3.73 8.23
N ALA A 94 16.61 -2.54 7.78
CA ALA A 94 17.98 -2.28 7.37
C ALA A 94 18.75 -1.58 8.51
N LYS A 95 19.92 -2.10 8.87
CA LYS A 95 20.79 -1.55 9.93
C LYS A 95 22.18 -1.27 9.37
N LYS A 96 22.64 -0.03 9.52
CA LYS A 96 24.00 0.41 9.19
C LYS A 96 24.60 1.11 10.41
N GLY A 97 25.33 0.36 11.24
CA GLY A 97 25.87 0.85 12.51
C GLY A 97 24.75 1.25 13.49
N PRO A 98 24.74 2.49 14.03
CA PRO A 98 23.69 2.96 14.94
C PRO A 98 22.38 3.29 14.22
N PHE A 99 22.38 3.39 12.89
CA PHE A 99 21.19 3.74 12.12
C PHE A 99 20.37 2.50 11.78
N SER A 100 19.08 2.51 12.12
CA SER A 100 18.11 1.47 11.78
C SER A 100 16.95 2.10 11.02
N LYS A 101 16.56 1.49 9.89
CA LYS A 101 15.45 1.95 9.05
C LYS A 101 14.54 0.78 8.72
N VAL A 102 13.25 0.95 9.01
CA VAL A 102 12.21 0.01 8.59
C VAL A 102 11.66 0.47 7.24
N CYS A 103 11.73 -0.40 6.25
CA CYS A 103 11.25 -0.14 4.90
C CYS A 103 10.06 -1.07 4.60
N PRO A 104 8.82 -0.56 4.62
CA PRO A 104 7.65 -1.36 4.29
C PRO A 104 7.54 -1.57 2.77
N VAL A 105 7.44 -2.82 2.36
CA VAL A 105 7.18 -3.26 0.99
C VAL A 105 5.73 -3.78 0.92
N PRO A 106 4.86 -3.15 0.13
CA PRO A 106 3.46 -3.52 0.10
C PRO A 106 3.25 -4.84 -0.65
N PHE A 107 2.28 -5.64 -0.21
CA PHE A 107 1.91 -6.89 -0.91
C PHE A 107 1.33 -6.63 -2.30
N LEU A 108 0.51 -5.57 -2.45
CA LEU A 108 0.02 -5.12 -3.74
C LEU A 108 0.91 -3.98 -4.26
N PRO A 109 1.25 -3.95 -5.56
CA PRO A 109 0.76 -4.82 -6.64
C PRO A 109 1.54 -6.14 -6.82
N PHE A 110 2.50 -6.45 -5.96
CA PHE A 110 3.47 -7.54 -6.14
C PHE A 110 2.98 -8.94 -5.74
N SER A 111 1.68 -9.14 -5.59
CA SER A 111 1.11 -10.37 -5.04
C SER A 111 1.49 -11.63 -5.82
N LYS A 112 1.64 -11.52 -7.14
CA LYS A 112 2.01 -12.64 -8.03
C LYS A 112 3.48 -13.04 -7.92
N SER A 113 4.36 -12.06 -7.69
CA SER A 113 5.81 -12.28 -7.56
C SER A 113 6.24 -12.24 -6.09
N TRP A 114 5.29 -12.39 -5.17
CA TRP A 114 5.56 -12.26 -3.75
C TRP A 114 6.48 -13.36 -3.25
N ASP A 115 6.20 -14.60 -3.61
CA ASP A 115 7.03 -15.74 -3.21
C ASP A 115 8.42 -15.67 -3.86
N GLU A 116 8.51 -15.27 -5.13
CA GLU A 116 9.78 -15.02 -5.84
C GLU A 116 10.61 -13.94 -5.14
N LEU A 117 9.97 -12.86 -4.66
CA LEU A 117 10.64 -11.81 -3.90
C LEU A 117 11.22 -12.35 -2.60
N LEU A 118 10.45 -13.15 -1.86
CA LEU A 118 10.90 -13.74 -0.59
C LEU A 118 12.07 -14.69 -0.81
N LEU A 119 11.99 -15.56 -1.82
CA LEU A 119 13.10 -16.44 -2.23
C LEU A 119 14.34 -15.65 -2.62
N THR A 120 14.18 -14.55 -3.37
CA THR A 120 15.32 -13.70 -3.75
C THR A 120 15.98 -13.07 -2.51
N PHE A 121 15.19 -12.64 -1.53
CA PHE A 121 15.73 -12.15 -0.27
C PHE A 121 16.45 -13.26 0.52
N GLU A 122 15.94 -14.50 0.47
CA GLU A 122 16.53 -15.65 1.15
C GLU A 122 17.90 -15.98 0.56
N GLU A 123 17.98 -16.05 -0.77
CA GLU A 123 19.21 -16.33 -1.49
C GLU A 123 20.25 -15.21 -1.34
N LYS A 124 19.82 -13.95 -1.37
CA LYS A 124 20.74 -12.79 -1.35
C LYS A 124 21.19 -12.36 0.04
N CYS A 125 20.34 -12.54 1.07
CA CYS A 125 20.64 -12.12 2.43
C CYS A 125 20.95 -13.28 3.39
N GLY A 126 20.66 -14.53 2.98
CA GLY A 126 20.75 -15.72 3.82
C GLY A 126 19.52 -15.92 4.70
N SER A 127 19.21 -17.18 5.02
CA SER A 127 18.02 -17.56 5.79
C SER A 127 17.98 -16.98 7.22
N GLU A 128 19.13 -16.63 7.82
CA GLU A 128 19.17 -15.98 9.15
C GLU A 128 18.54 -14.57 9.15
N VAL A 129 18.58 -13.88 8.01
CA VAL A 129 17.99 -12.54 7.83
C VAL A 129 16.47 -12.63 7.65
N ILE A 130 15.96 -13.77 7.20
CA ILE A 130 14.53 -14.09 7.15
C ILE A 130 14.12 -14.66 8.51
N GLY A 131 14.09 -13.78 9.52
CA GLY A 131 13.55 -14.13 10.83
C GLY A 131 12.08 -14.57 10.73
N ASN A 132 11.58 -15.20 11.81
CA ASN A 132 10.23 -15.78 11.86
C ASN A 132 9.17 -14.79 11.31
N MET A 133 8.61 -15.08 10.12
CA MET A 133 7.65 -14.21 9.41
C MET A 133 6.25 -14.29 10.02
N GLU A 134 6.18 -14.25 11.34
CA GLU A 134 4.94 -14.25 12.08
C GLU A 134 4.38 -12.84 12.14
N LEU A 135 3.07 -12.74 11.89
CA LEU A 135 2.36 -11.49 12.07
C LEU A 135 2.20 -11.29 13.58
N THR A 136 3.11 -10.55 14.21
CA THR A 136 3.03 -10.23 15.64
C THR A 136 1.83 -9.32 15.87
N ARG A 137 0.66 -9.94 16.07
CA ARG A 137 -0.57 -9.26 16.44
C ARG A 137 -0.58 -9.16 17.96
N ARG A 138 -0.52 -7.95 18.53
CA ARG A 138 -0.96 -7.79 19.92
C ARG A 138 -2.48 -7.95 19.93
N LYS A 139 -3.00 -9.00 20.58
CA LYS A 139 -4.43 -9.16 20.84
C LYS A 139 -4.89 -7.89 21.59
N GLY A 140 -5.71 -7.06 20.96
CA GLY A 140 -6.24 -5.82 21.55
C GLY A 140 -5.68 -4.50 21.01
N GLU A 141 -4.81 -4.50 19.99
CA GLU A 141 -4.43 -3.23 19.32
C GLU A 141 -5.63 -2.59 18.61
N LEU A 142 -6.15 -1.52 19.22
CA LEU A 142 -7.12 -0.61 18.62
C LEU A 142 -6.47 0.08 17.41
N ARG A 143 -7.21 0.15 16.30
CA ARG A 143 -6.89 0.97 15.13
C ARG A 143 -6.95 2.44 15.54
N THR A 144 -5.89 2.93 16.18
CA THR A 144 -5.76 4.35 16.51
C THR A 144 -4.85 4.99 15.48
N TRP A 145 -5.42 5.92 14.72
CA TRP A 145 -4.63 6.94 14.05
C TRP A 145 -3.98 7.75 15.18
N ARG A 146 -2.68 7.56 15.42
CA ARG A 146 -1.93 8.57 16.17
C ARG A 146 -1.75 9.75 15.24
N GLU A 147 -2.59 10.75 15.41
CA GLU A 147 -2.12 12.12 15.25
C GLU A 147 -1.06 12.37 16.33
N SER A 148 0.05 12.94 15.90
CA SER A 148 1.18 13.44 16.68
C SER A 148 0.79 14.15 17.96
#